data_AF-A0A239AD74-F1
#
_entry.id   AF-A0A239AD74-F1
#
_cell.length_a   1.000
_cell.length_b   1.000
_cell.length_c   1.000
_cell.angle_alpha   90.00
_cell.angle_beta   90.00
_cell.angle_gamma   90.00
#
_symmetry.space_group_name_H-M   'P 1'
#
loop_
_entity.id
_entity.type
_entity.pdbx_description
1 polymer ?
#
loop_
_entity_poly.entity_id
_entity_poly.type
_entity_poly.pdbx_seq_one_letter_code
_entity_poly.pdbx_strand_id
1 'polypeptide(L)'
;MGGGPVPGPGGPVPRPGSVVAAGVLGLLLAAYTLVYALLLFSAVSISLGYAVVGAVFLGISGLAAVGAVQTLLGRGSRLLTAGGAAFALLTGLGLVTALVTGSVGLWPVVLLAVGVAVAVLPNRPASRSWFAAVRERR
;
A
#
# COMPACT_ATOMS: atom_id res chain seq x y z
N MET A 1 -44.98 10.52 5.66
CA MET A 1 -44.41 11.32 4.55
C MET A 1 -43.16 12.01 5.07
N GLY A 2 -41.98 11.48 4.76
CA GLY A 2 -40.70 12.03 5.20
C GLY A 2 -39.76 12.08 3.99
N GLY A 3 -39.93 13.09 3.14
CA GLY A 3 -39.02 13.36 2.04
C GLY A 3 -37.73 13.93 2.62
N GLY A 4 -36.75 13.06 2.85
CA GLY A 4 -35.39 13.49 3.16
C GLY A 4 -34.82 14.32 1.99
N PRO A 5 -33.94 15.28 2.27
CA PRO A 5 -33.36 16.13 1.23
C PRO A 5 -32.67 15.27 0.18
N VAL A 6 -33.17 15.34 -1.05
CA VAL A 6 -32.54 14.71 -2.21
C VAL A 6 -31.18 15.38 -2.39
N PRO A 7 -30.06 14.63 -2.31
CA PRO A 7 -28.73 15.20 -2.52
C PRO A 7 -28.67 15.81 -3.92
N GLY A 8 -28.38 17.11 -4.00
CA GLY A 8 -28.22 17.78 -5.30
C GLY A 8 -27.11 17.13 -6.13
N PRO A 9 -27.15 17.23 -7.48
CA PRO A 9 -26.21 16.55 -8.38
C PRO A 9 -24.73 16.97 -8.21
N GLY A 10 -24.44 17.96 -7.36
CA GLY A 10 -23.12 18.54 -7.13
C GLY A 10 -22.45 18.21 -5.78
N GLY A 11 -23.05 17.39 -4.92
CA GLY A 11 -22.51 17.11 -3.59
C GLY A 11 -21.13 16.41 -3.60
N PRO A 12 -20.25 16.68 -2.62
CA PRO A 12 -18.98 15.94 -2.48
C PRO A 12 -19.24 14.44 -2.39
N VAL A 13 -18.70 13.65 -3.33
CA VAL A 13 -18.85 12.18 -3.29
C VAL A 13 -18.12 11.67 -2.04
N PRO A 14 -18.83 11.04 -1.08
CA PRO A 14 -18.21 10.56 0.15
C PRO A 14 -17.06 9.60 -0.16
N ARG A 15 -15.90 9.80 0.48
CA ARG A 15 -14.74 8.92 0.29
C ARG A 15 -15.04 7.55 0.92
N PRO A 16 -14.90 6.43 0.18
CA PRO A 16 -15.07 5.11 0.76
C PRO A 16 -14.03 4.86 1.85
N GLY A 17 -14.44 4.23 2.96
CA GLY A 17 -13.52 3.85 4.03
C GLY A 17 -12.38 2.95 3.56
N SER A 18 -12.61 2.13 2.53
CA SER A 18 -11.58 1.28 1.89
C SER A 18 -10.46 2.09 1.22
N VAL A 19 -10.77 3.26 0.65
CA VAL A 19 -9.78 4.15 0.01
C VAL A 19 -8.93 4.83 1.07
N VAL A 20 -9.56 5.29 2.16
CA VAL A 20 -8.85 5.89 3.30
C VAL A 20 -7.96 4.85 3.97
N ALA A 21 -8.49 3.67 4.28
CA ALA A 21 -7.73 2.57 4.87
C ALA A 21 -6.55 2.15 3.98
N ALA A 22 -6.75 2.02 2.66
CA ALA A 22 -5.67 1.71 1.74
C ALA A 22 -4.60 2.81 1.71
N GLY A 23 -4.99 4.08 1.70
CA GLY A 23 -4.05 5.20 1.75
C GLY A 23 -3.23 5.23 3.04
N VAL A 24 -3.87 5.03 4.19
CA VAL A 24 -3.20 4.98 5.49
C VAL A 24 -2.25 3.78 5.58
N LEU A 25 -2.71 2.58 5.20
CA LEU A 25 -1.87 1.39 5.16
C LEU A 25 -0.70 1.55 4.19
N GLY A 26 -0.92 2.20 3.04
CA GLY A 26 0.11 2.54 2.07
C GLY A 26 1.19 3.45 2.65
N LEU A 27 0.79 4.48 3.40
CA LEU A 27 1.72 5.39 4.09
C LEU A 27 2.50 4.69 5.20
N LEU A 28 1.84 3.85 6.00
CA LEU A 28 2.50 3.04 7.02
C LEU A 28 3.50 2.07 6.38
N LEU A 29 3.13 1.45 5.27
CA LEU A 29 4.01 0.57 4.51
C LEU A 29 5.21 1.34 3.94
N ALA A 30 5.00 2.54 3.41
CA ALA A 30 6.08 3.40 2.94
C ALA A 30 7.06 3.75 4.07
N ALA A 31 6.55 4.19 5.23
CA ALA A 31 7.39 4.50 6.39
C ALA A 31 8.18 3.27 6.86
N TYR A 32 7.53 2.12 6.96
CA TYR A 32 8.18 0.87 7.37
C TYR A 32 9.30 0.47 6.40
N THR A 33 9.02 0.45 5.10
CA THR A 33 9.99 0.08 4.06
C THR A 33 11.13 1.09 3.95
N LEU A 34 10.88 2.37 4.21
CA LEU A 34 11.91 3.40 4.27
C LEU A 34 12.88 3.17 5.43
N VAL A 35 12.36 2.92 6.64
CA VAL A 35 13.19 2.61 7.81
C VAL A 35 14.04 1.37 7.53
N TYR A 36 13.44 0.33 6.94
CA TYR A 36 14.16 -0.89 6.59
C TYR A 36 15.25 -0.66 5.53
N ALA A 37 14.97 0.16 4.52
CA ALA A 37 15.95 0.55 3.52
C ALA A 37 17.13 1.29 4.15
N LEU A 38 16.88 2.23 5.07
CA LEU A 38 17.92 2.98 5.77
C LEU A 38 18.80 2.07 6.63
N LEU A 39 18.22 1.09 7.32
CA LEU A 39 18.96 0.09 8.09
C LEU A 39 19.84 -0.81 7.20
N LEU A 40 19.34 -1.19 6.02
CA LEU A 40 20.13 -1.97 5.07
C LEU A 40 21.26 -1.13 4.46
N PHE A 41 20.99 0.13 4.15
CA PHE A 41 22.02 1.05 3.65
C PHE A 41 23.10 1.34 4.70
N SER A 42 22.77 1.44 5.98
CA SER A 42 23.79 1.62 7.03
C SER A 42 24.69 0.39 7.19
N ALA A 43 24.19 -0.80 6.84
CA ALA A 43 24.94 -2.05 6.84
C ALA A 43 25.75 -2.31 5.55
N VAL A 44 25.79 -1.37 4.60
CA VAL A 44 26.52 -1.51 3.32
C VAL A 44 28.02 -1.76 3.51
N SER A 45 28.60 -1.23 4.58
CA SER A 45 30.00 -1.46 4.93
C SER A 45 30.34 -2.94 5.17
N ILE A 46 29.34 -3.78 5.46
CA ILE A 46 29.49 -5.22 5.69
C ILE A 46 29.41 -5.99 4.36
N SER A 47 28.49 -5.63 3.48
CA SER A 47 28.30 -6.27 2.18
C SER A 47 27.53 -5.38 1.21
N LEU A 48 28.01 -5.33 -0.04
CA LEU A 48 27.30 -4.67 -1.15
C LEU A 48 25.92 -5.27 -1.41
N GLY A 49 25.68 -6.52 -1.01
CA GLY A 49 24.35 -7.14 -1.11
C GLY A 49 23.28 -6.36 -0.35
N TYR A 50 23.63 -5.75 0.79
CA TYR A 50 22.69 -4.93 1.55
C TYR A 50 22.29 -3.65 0.81
N ALA A 51 23.16 -3.08 -0.02
CA ALA A 51 22.83 -1.92 -0.85
C ALA A 51 21.72 -2.26 -1.86
N VAL A 52 21.84 -3.43 -2.50
CA VAL A 52 20.87 -3.88 -3.51
C VAL A 52 19.50 -4.11 -2.88
N VAL A 53 19.45 -4.82 -1.75
CA VAL A 53 18.19 -5.07 -1.04
C VAL A 53 17.62 -3.75 -0.50
N GLY A 54 18.46 -2.87 0.04
CA GLY A 54 18.06 -1.54 0.51
C GLY A 54 17.45 -0.69 -0.60
N ALA A 55 18.03 -0.70 -1.79
CA ALA A 55 17.50 -0.01 -2.97
C ALA A 55 16.11 -0.55 -3.40
N VAL A 56 15.89 -1.86 -3.31
CA VAL A 56 14.57 -2.47 -3.59
C VAL A 56 13.53 -1.97 -2.60
N PHE A 57 13.84 -2.00 -1.30
CA PHE A 57 12.92 -1.48 -0.26
C PHE A 57 12.65 0.02 -0.42
N LEU A 58 13.67 0.80 -0.81
CA LEU A 58 13.51 2.23 -1.11
C LEU A 58 12.57 2.47 -2.30
N GLY A 59 12.69 1.66 -3.36
CA GLY A 59 11.79 1.71 -4.50
C GLY A 59 10.33 1.40 -4.12
N ILE A 60 10.13 0.38 -3.28
CA ILE A 60 8.80 0.03 -2.74
C ILE A 60 8.24 1.17 -1.89
N SER A 61 9.08 1.78 -1.05
CA SER A 61 8.69 2.96 -0.26
C SER A 61 8.20 4.10 -1.15
N GLY A 62 8.94 4.41 -2.22
CA GLY A 62 8.54 5.44 -3.18
C GLY A 62 7.19 5.13 -3.85
N LEU A 63 7.02 3.89 -4.33
CA LEU A 63 5.76 3.44 -4.94
C LEU A 63 4.58 3.52 -3.96
N ALA A 64 4.79 3.09 -2.72
CA ALA A 64 3.76 3.10 -1.68
C ALA A 64 3.40 4.54 -1.27
N ALA A 65 4.37 5.43 -1.10
CA ALA A 65 4.13 6.83 -0.74
C ALA A 65 3.39 7.59 -1.85
N VAL A 66 3.90 7.54 -3.08
CA VAL A 66 3.26 8.19 -4.23
C VAL A 66 1.89 7.57 -4.51
N GLY A 67 1.80 6.24 -4.42
CA GLY A 67 0.55 5.51 -4.58
C GLY A 67 -0.50 5.87 -3.53
N ALA A 68 -0.11 5.99 -2.26
CA ALA A 68 -1.00 6.38 -1.17
C ALA A 68 -1.54 7.79 -1.38
N VAL A 69 -0.68 8.74 -1.74
CA VAL A 69 -1.08 10.12 -2.05
C VAL A 69 -2.02 10.16 -3.26
N GLN A 70 -1.70 9.46 -4.35
CA GLN A 70 -2.58 9.39 -5.53
C GLN A 70 -3.93 8.75 -5.22
N THR A 71 -3.95 7.72 -4.38
CA THR A 71 -5.16 7.02 -3.92
C THR A 71 -6.05 7.97 -3.12
N LEU A 72 -5.46 8.70 -2.16
CA LEU A 72 -6.18 9.69 -1.35
C LEU A 72 -6.69 10.87 -2.19
N LEU A 73 -5.92 11.29 -3.20
CA LEU A 73 -6.32 12.36 -4.12
C LEU A 73 -7.31 11.91 -5.21
N GLY A 74 -7.67 10.62 -5.27
CA GLY A 74 -8.55 10.09 -6.32
C GLY A 74 -7.93 10.04 -7.71
N ARG A 75 -6.61 10.19 -7.83
CA ARG A 75 -5.88 10.17 -9.11
C ARG A 75 -5.60 8.76 -9.61
N GLY A 76 -5.80 7.74 -8.76
CA GLY A 76 -5.71 6.33 -9.09
C GLY A 76 -4.98 5.53 -8.01
N SER A 77 -5.04 4.21 -8.12
CA SER A 77 -4.47 3.27 -7.14
C SER A 77 -3.38 2.36 -7.69
N ARG A 78 -3.05 2.47 -8.99
CA ARG A 78 -2.12 1.54 -9.67
C ARG A 78 -0.76 1.44 -9.01
N LEU A 79 -0.16 2.58 -8.64
CA LEU A 79 1.15 2.62 -7.97
C LEU A 79 1.09 2.00 -6.57
N LEU A 80 0.01 2.25 -5.83
CA LEU A 80 -0.19 1.68 -4.51
C LEU A 80 -0.34 0.17 -4.58
N THR A 81 -1.11 -0.32 -5.56
CA THR A 81 -1.29 -1.74 -5.81
C THR A 81 0.01 -2.41 -6.22
N ALA A 82 0.80 -1.79 -7.10
CA ALA A 82 2.10 -2.31 -7.50
C ALA A 82 3.07 -2.38 -6.32
N GLY A 83 3.16 -1.31 -5.51
CA GLY A 83 4.00 -1.27 -4.31
C GLY A 83 3.59 -2.32 -3.27
N GLY A 84 2.29 -2.44 -2.99
CA GLY A 84 1.75 -3.45 -2.08
C GLY A 84 2.00 -4.88 -2.57
N ALA A 85 1.81 -5.15 -3.87
CA ALA A 85 2.07 -6.47 -4.45
C ALA A 85 3.55 -6.85 -4.44
N ALA A 86 4.45 -5.90 -4.77
CA ALA A 86 5.89 -6.12 -4.70
C ALA A 86 6.33 -6.43 -3.26
N PHE A 87 5.82 -5.67 -2.28
CA PHE A 87 6.10 -5.92 -0.87
C PHE A 87 5.56 -7.28 -0.39
N ALA A 88 4.33 -7.63 -0.78
CA ALA A 88 3.74 -8.92 -0.44
C ALA A 88 4.53 -10.09 -1.01
N LEU A 89 5.02 -9.99 -2.26
CA LEU A 89 5.87 -11.02 -2.86
C LEU A 89 7.19 -11.18 -2.10
N LEU A 90 7.88 -10.08 -1.81
CA LEU A 90 9.13 -10.10 -1.04
C LEU A 90 8.93 -10.68 0.37
N THR A 91 7.87 -10.27 1.05
CA THR A 91 7.53 -10.77 2.38
C THR A 91 7.15 -12.25 2.33
N GLY A 92 6.43 -12.68 1.28
CA GLY A 92 6.07 -14.08 1.06
C GLY A 92 7.30 -14.95 0.84
N LEU A 93 8.26 -14.50 0.02
CA LEU A 93 9.54 -15.19 -0.16
C LEU A 93 10.31 -15.29 1.17
N GLY A 94 10.38 -14.21 1.94
CA GLY A 94 11.00 -14.20 3.26
C GLY A 94 10.29 -15.11 4.27
N LEU A 95 8.98 -15.26 4.18
CA LEU A 95 8.21 -16.19 5.01
C LEU A 95 8.51 -17.65 4.63
N VAL A 96 8.62 -17.96 3.34
CA VAL A 96 8.99 -19.30 2.87
C VAL A 96 10.38 -19.69 3.36
N THR A 97 11.37 -18.78 3.30
CA THR A 97 12.71 -19.06 3.84
C THR A 97 12.70 -19.20 5.36
N ALA A 98 11.91 -18.39 6.08
CA ALA A 98 11.70 -18.53 7.52
C ALA A 98 11.04 -19.87 7.90
N LEU A 99 10.09 -20.36 7.10
CA LEU A 99 9.44 -21.67 7.26
C LEU A 99 10.45 -22.80 7.12
N VAL A 100 11.28 -22.76 6.08
CA VAL A 100 12.33 -23.77 5.84
C VAL A 100 13.37 -23.77 6.95
N THR A 101 13.67 -22.61 7.55
CA THR A 101 14.64 -22.46 8.64
C THR A 101 14.04 -22.59 10.05
N GLY A 102 12.73 -22.90 10.15
CA GLY A 102 12.04 -23.09 11.44
C GLY A 102 11.89 -21.82 12.30
N SER A 103 12.12 -20.65 11.73
CA SER A 103 12.18 -19.35 12.43
C SER A 103 10.94 -18.49 12.18
N VAL A 104 9.76 -19.10 12.11
CA VAL A 104 8.52 -18.40 11.73
C VAL A 104 7.91 -17.69 12.93
N GLY A 105 7.94 -16.35 12.88
CA GLY A 105 7.16 -15.50 13.77
C GLY A 105 5.81 -15.08 13.17
N LEU A 106 4.91 -14.57 14.01
CA LEU A 106 3.66 -13.95 13.57
C LEU A 106 3.88 -12.67 12.74
N TRP A 107 4.98 -11.96 12.98
CA TRP A 107 5.26 -10.67 12.34
C TRP A 107 5.31 -10.70 10.81
N PRO A 108 6.06 -11.61 10.14
CA PRO A 108 6.04 -11.69 8.68
C PRO A 108 4.67 -12.04 8.09
N VAL A 109 3.81 -12.76 8.82
CA VAL A 109 2.42 -13.01 8.41
C VAL A 109 1.61 -11.71 8.41
N VAL A 110 1.76 -10.88 9.44
CA VAL A 110 1.11 -9.56 9.50
C VAL A 110 1.58 -8.65 8.37
N LEU A 111 2.89 -8.60 8.11
CA LEU A 111 3.45 -7.80 7.01
C LEU A 111 2.91 -8.26 5.65
N LEU A 112 2.83 -9.57 5.43
CA LEU A 112 2.25 -10.14 4.21
C LEU A 112 0.79 -9.71 4.06
N ALA A 113 0.00 -9.83 5.13
CA ALA A 113 -1.40 -9.41 5.15
C ALA A 113 -1.56 -7.91 4.85
N VAL A 114 -0.69 -7.06 5.39
CA VAL A 114 -0.67 -5.62 5.09
C VAL A 114 -0.37 -5.36 3.62
N GLY A 115 0.67 -5.99 3.05
CA GLY A 115 1.01 -5.85 1.63
C GLY A 115 -0.15 -6.25 0.71
N VAL A 116 -0.81 -7.37 1.01
CA VAL A 116 -1.99 -7.85 0.29
C VAL A 116 -3.17 -6.88 0.46
N ALA A 117 -3.44 -6.40 1.67
CA ALA A 117 -4.52 -5.46 1.93
C ALA A 117 -4.33 -4.15 1.14
N VAL A 118 -3.11 -3.62 1.09
CA VAL A 118 -2.75 -2.43 0.30
C VAL A 118 -2.99 -2.67 -1.20
N ALA A 119 -2.75 -3.88 -1.70
CA ALA A 119 -3.00 -4.22 -3.11
C ALA A 119 -4.49 -4.42 -3.44
N VAL A 120 -5.26 -5.00 -2.51
CA VAL A 120 -6.64 -5.45 -2.76
C VAL A 120 -7.69 -4.39 -2.40
N LEU A 121 -7.50 -3.63 -1.32
CA LEU A 121 -8.47 -2.61 -0.86
C LEU A 121 -8.82 -1.56 -1.93
N PRO A 122 -7.86 -1.03 -2.72
CA PRO A 122 -8.17 -0.10 -3.79
C PRO A 122 -8.94 -0.73 -4.97
N ASN A 123 -8.93 -2.06 -5.08
CA ASN A 123 -9.60 -2.81 -6.16
C ASN A 123 -11.04 -3.23 -5.81
N ARG A 124 -11.51 -2.96 -4.60
CA ARG A 124 -12.90 -3.24 -4.23
C ARG A 124 -13.89 -2.45 -5.09
N PRO A 125 -15.10 -2.99 -5.36
CA PRO A 125 -16.07 -2.35 -6.24
C PRO A 125 -16.45 -0.93 -5.77
N ALA A 126 -16.59 -0.72 -4.46
CA ALA A 126 -16.84 0.61 -3.87
C ALA A 126 -15.69 1.62 -4.09
N SER A 127 -14.44 1.15 -4.12
CA SER A 127 -13.29 2.00 -4.42
C SER A 127 -13.26 2.37 -5.91
N ARG A 128 -13.55 1.39 -6.79
CA ARG A 128 -13.58 1.59 -8.25
C ARG A 128 -14.67 2.57 -8.69
N SER A 129 -15.87 2.45 -8.13
CA SER A 129 -16.97 3.39 -8.44
C SER A 129 -16.64 4.81 -8.00
N TRP A 130 -15.97 4.98 -6.86
CA TRP A 130 -15.50 6.30 -6.41
C TRP A 130 -14.44 6.88 -7.36
N PHE A 131 -13.44 6.10 -7.77
CA PHE A 131 -12.43 6.56 -8.73
C PHE A 131 -13.04 6.93 -10.09
N ALA A 132 -14.07 6.21 -10.55
CA ALA A 132 -14.80 6.54 -11.77
C ALA A 132 -15.55 7.88 -11.62
N ALA A 133 -16.31 8.05 -10.53
CA ALA A 133 -17.05 9.28 -10.24
C ALA A 133 -16.14 10.52 -10.09
N VAL A 134 -14.94 10.35 -9.51
CA VAL A 134 -13.94 11.43 -9.41
C VAL A 134 -13.34 11.79 -10.77
N ARG A 135 -13.19 10.81 -11.67
CA ARG A 135 -12.66 11.03 -13.02
C ARG A 135 -13.65 11.79 -13.91
N GLU A 136 -14.94 11.52 -13.79
CA GLU A 136 -16.00 12.20 -14.55
C GLU A 136 -16.18 13.67 -14.17
N ARG A 137 -15.78 14.06 -12.94
CA ARG A 137 -15.87 15.45 -12.44
C ARG A 137 -14.63 16.31 -12.77
N ARG A 138 -13.63 15.75 -13.46
CA ARG A 138 -12.40 16.45 -13.87
C ARG A 138 -12.43 16.72 -15.36
#